data_AF-A0A6I1I4K5-F1
#
_entry.id   AF-A0A6I1I4K5-F1
#
_cell.length_a   1.000
_cell.length_b   1.000
_cell.length_c   1.000
_cell.angle_alpha   90.00
_cell.angle_beta   90.00
_cell.angle_gamma   90.00
#
_symmetry.space_group_name_H-M   'P 1'
#
loop_
_entity.id
_entity.type
_entity.pdbx_description
1 polymer ?
#
loop_
_entity_poly.entity_id
_entity_poly.type
_entity_poly.pdbx_seq_one_letter_code
_entity_poly.pdbx_strand_id
1 'polypeptide(L)'
;MTLLPALRRASVLAFLFLGTSAVQASVAFHVTVISERVNKTGVKTSLPARDTQDSDVLLGPHYLSVRDGQHLSVLDFATRRRYVIDMAASTYDTYSLFDVAGFRRIESEHRKGLAGALKAGGLQDHVTPPVYEEQALSVPATRRRGALLPQVLDGAALWSLDGQPLLRLGIAGSPVSGDDATAFAQYLRYTWGGHPLVLKMLADGKRIPAQFTLHYQEVGGTVARHFRIGAMTVGAPAAYTLAAYRPRPPAADASPLERVLAQATTLPPLAPQAHPALRAEAEKLFAAEQPFDAFLIMLEDHFSTGALVEKLSPRQQLAMQQCQPIHDLTRGLLAKDQEGIAAALATVQELRTQTGLEQPVLALFEGNLRAKLGQWPAATALYLQVLQARPHMAAVYQDLGEALLAQFDAPNAWRSWDAGRAMAPTLRQFRKVNDLEARLLSDYPAFFADGTAGQPSTSRPASSTKMEGSTNLP
;
A
#
# COMPACT_ATOMS: atom_id res chain seq x y z
N MET A 1 34.49 -17.19 36.60
CA MET A 1 34.34 -18.52 35.96
C MET A 1 32.92 -18.99 36.20
N THR A 2 32.06 -18.81 35.21
CA THR A 2 30.76 -19.50 35.10
C THR A 2 30.51 -19.65 33.61
N LEU A 3 30.88 -20.82 33.12
CA LEU A 3 30.62 -21.31 31.76
C LEU A 3 29.11 -21.50 31.60
N LEU A 4 28.52 -20.92 30.56
CA LEU A 4 27.42 -21.49 29.76
C LEU A 4 27.07 -20.54 28.60
N PRO A 5 27.61 -20.78 27.39
CA PRO A 5 26.88 -20.46 26.18
C PRO A 5 26.97 -21.63 25.21
N ALA A 6 26.12 -22.65 25.39
CA ALA A 6 25.99 -23.72 24.41
C ALA A 6 24.61 -24.35 24.53
N LEU A 7 23.62 -23.81 23.81
CA LEU A 7 22.42 -24.48 23.26
C LEU A 7 21.40 -23.43 22.77
N ARG A 8 21.72 -22.75 21.67
CA ARG A 8 20.75 -22.02 20.82
C ARG A 8 21.12 -22.18 19.34
N ARG A 9 21.30 -23.42 18.89
CA ARG A 9 21.47 -23.77 17.47
C ARG A 9 20.70 -25.05 17.16
N ALA A 10 19.38 -24.95 17.13
CA ALA A 10 18.49 -25.95 16.53
C ALA A 10 17.09 -25.34 16.36
N SER A 11 16.90 -24.45 15.39
CA SER A 11 15.57 -23.98 15.00
C SER A 11 15.45 -23.77 13.49
N VAL A 12 16.04 -24.68 12.69
CA VAL A 12 15.76 -24.79 11.24
C VAL A 12 14.83 -25.99 10.93
N LEU A 13 14.54 -26.83 11.92
CA LEU A 13 13.70 -28.03 11.77
C LEU A 13 12.32 -27.83 12.40
N ALA A 14 11.47 -27.03 11.76
CA ALA A 14 10.02 -27.05 11.99
C ALA A 14 9.24 -26.67 10.72
N PHE A 15 9.71 -27.15 9.55
CA PHE A 15 8.92 -27.14 8.32
C PHE A 15 8.73 -28.60 7.88
N LEU A 16 7.75 -29.28 8.47
CA LEU A 16 7.36 -30.64 8.09
C LEU A 16 5.88 -30.61 7.68
N PHE A 17 5.60 -30.81 6.39
CA PHE A 17 4.51 -31.67 5.91
C PHE A 17 4.80 -32.13 4.48
N LEU A 18 4.51 -33.42 4.23
CA LEU A 18 4.87 -34.22 3.07
C LEU A 18 3.94 -33.97 1.86
N GLY A 19 4.54 -33.78 0.70
CA GLY A 19 3.89 -33.87 -0.61
C GLY A 19 4.94 -33.88 -1.71
N THR A 20 5.19 -35.05 -2.32
CA THR A 20 6.17 -35.22 -3.38
C THR A 20 5.59 -34.75 -4.72
N SER A 21 5.79 -33.47 -5.01
CA SER A 21 5.87 -32.94 -6.38
C SER A 21 7.30 -32.44 -6.56
N ALA A 22 7.86 -32.40 -7.77
CA ALA A 22 9.23 -31.92 -7.99
C ALA A 22 9.40 -30.49 -7.41
N VAL A 23 9.96 -30.42 -6.19
CA VAL A 23 10.07 -29.18 -5.42
C VAL A 23 11.23 -28.39 -6.01
N GLN A 24 10.97 -27.24 -6.61
CA GLN A 24 12.02 -26.25 -6.86
C GLN A 24 12.69 -25.96 -5.51
N ALA A 25 14.00 -26.20 -5.39
CA ALA A 25 14.69 -26.05 -4.11
C ALA A 25 14.63 -24.59 -3.64
N SER A 26 14.16 -24.36 -2.41
CA SER A 26 14.27 -23.05 -1.77
C SER A 26 15.54 -22.97 -0.91
N VAL A 27 15.95 -21.75 -0.62
CA VAL A 27 17.12 -21.44 0.20
C VAL A 27 16.65 -20.85 1.54
N ALA A 28 17.08 -21.45 2.65
CA ALA A 28 16.79 -20.95 3.98
C ALA A 28 18.07 -20.55 4.73
N PHE A 29 18.02 -19.49 5.52
CA PHE A 29 19.11 -19.08 6.40
C PHE A 29 18.61 -18.27 7.59
N HIS A 30 19.40 -18.30 8.66
CA HIS A 30 19.25 -17.38 9.77
C HIS A 30 20.03 -16.10 9.50
N VAL A 31 19.53 -14.94 9.91
CA VAL A 31 20.22 -13.66 9.82
C VAL A 31 20.15 -12.93 11.15
N THR A 32 21.29 -12.43 11.59
CA THR A 32 21.38 -11.46 12.69
C THR A 32 21.72 -10.10 12.09
N VAL A 33 20.97 -9.07 12.46
CA VAL A 33 21.22 -7.68 12.08
C VAL A 33 21.46 -6.85 13.33
N ILE A 34 22.64 -6.26 13.44
CA ILE A 34 22.97 -5.31 14.51
C ILE A 34 22.87 -3.90 13.91
N SER A 35 21.95 -3.10 14.44
CA SER A 35 21.80 -1.69 14.06
C SER A 35 22.54 -0.81 15.05
N GLU A 36 23.46 0.02 14.57
CA GLU A 36 24.18 1.02 15.35
C GLU A 36 23.82 2.43 14.86
N ARG A 37 23.46 3.31 15.79
CA ARG A 37 22.99 4.68 15.51
C ARG A 37 23.90 5.69 16.17
N VAL A 38 24.28 6.71 15.41
CA VAL A 38 24.99 7.88 15.90
C VAL A 38 24.12 9.10 15.62
N ASN A 39 23.54 9.67 16.66
CA ASN A 39 22.66 10.83 16.55
C ASN A 39 23.46 12.12 16.40
N LYS A 40 22.93 13.06 15.62
CA LYS A 40 23.42 14.45 15.62
C LYS A 40 23.22 15.07 16.99
N THR A 41 24.14 15.95 17.39
CA THR A 41 24.05 16.69 18.66
C THR A 41 22.70 17.42 18.76
N GLY A 42 22.03 17.28 19.90
CA GLY A 42 20.73 17.92 20.17
C GLY A 42 19.50 17.15 19.71
N VAL A 43 19.65 16.06 18.93
CA VAL A 43 18.54 15.19 18.54
C VAL A 43 18.18 14.27 19.70
N LYS A 44 16.95 14.39 20.22
CA LYS A 44 16.37 13.43 21.17
C LYS A 44 15.67 12.32 20.39
N THR A 45 15.98 11.06 20.69
CA THR A 45 15.32 9.89 20.11
C THR A 45 15.01 8.87 21.20
N SER A 46 13.89 8.17 21.06
CA SER A 46 13.54 7.01 21.90
C SER A 46 14.19 5.72 21.40
N LEU A 47 14.79 5.73 20.21
CA LEU A 47 15.43 4.54 19.64
C LEU A 47 16.78 4.27 20.31
N PRO A 48 17.10 3.01 20.63
CA PRO A 48 18.37 2.66 21.23
C PRO A 48 19.54 2.90 20.27
N ALA A 49 20.68 3.28 20.84
CA ALA A 49 21.93 3.48 20.09
C ALA A 49 22.41 2.19 19.41
N ARG A 50 22.10 1.04 20.00
CA ARG A 50 22.37 -0.28 19.43
C ARG A 50 21.19 -1.20 19.65
N ASP A 51 20.82 -1.94 18.62
CA ASP A 51 19.77 -2.95 18.65
C ASP A 51 20.16 -4.18 17.84
N THR A 52 19.61 -5.35 18.18
CA THR A 52 19.87 -6.62 17.49
C THR A 52 18.56 -7.29 17.13
N GLN A 53 18.40 -7.59 15.84
CA GLN A 53 17.27 -8.34 15.32
C GLN A 53 17.75 -9.67 14.74
N ASP A 54 17.08 -10.75 15.11
CA ASP A 54 17.34 -12.09 14.60
C ASP A 54 16.13 -12.55 13.78
N SER A 55 16.36 -13.14 12.61
CA SER A 55 15.26 -13.62 11.77
C SER A 55 15.65 -14.88 11.01
N ASP A 56 14.66 -15.71 10.72
CA ASP A 56 14.82 -16.82 9.77
C ASP A 56 14.18 -16.43 8.44
N VAL A 57 14.95 -16.57 7.36
CA VAL A 57 14.55 -16.17 6.01
C VAL A 57 14.46 -17.40 5.13
N LEU A 58 13.39 -17.47 4.34
CA LEU A 58 13.18 -18.46 3.29
C LEU A 58 12.99 -17.75 1.96
N LEU A 59 13.84 -18.08 1.00
CA LEU A 59 13.79 -17.60 -0.38
C LEU A 59 13.16 -18.69 -1.25
N GLY A 60 11.90 -18.52 -1.60
CA GLY A 60 11.17 -19.39 -2.51
C GLY A 60 11.16 -18.85 -3.95
N PRO A 61 10.75 -19.67 -4.93
CA PRO A 61 10.73 -19.26 -6.34
C PRO A 61 9.84 -18.05 -6.65
N HIS A 62 8.69 -17.94 -5.97
CA HIS A 62 7.69 -16.89 -6.20
C HIS A 62 7.23 -16.20 -4.91
N TYR A 63 7.92 -16.47 -3.80
CA TYR A 63 7.64 -15.81 -2.53
C TYR A 63 8.93 -15.72 -1.71
N LEU A 64 8.93 -14.83 -0.73
CA LEU A 64 9.89 -14.87 0.36
C LEU A 64 9.16 -14.83 1.69
N SER A 65 9.74 -15.45 2.72
CA SER A 65 9.22 -15.32 4.07
C SER A 65 10.30 -14.96 5.08
N VAL A 66 9.91 -14.19 6.08
CA VAL A 66 10.76 -13.71 7.17
C VAL A 66 10.05 -13.98 8.47
N ARG A 67 10.61 -14.86 9.29
CA ARG A 67 10.13 -15.15 10.64
C ARG A 67 10.97 -14.38 11.65
N ASP A 68 10.31 -13.60 12.49
CA ASP A 68 10.89 -12.89 13.62
C ASP A 68 10.05 -13.18 14.87
N GLY A 69 10.61 -13.99 15.77
CA GLY A 69 9.88 -14.49 16.94
C GLY A 69 8.59 -15.24 16.56
N GLN A 70 7.45 -14.70 16.99
CA GLN A 70 6.10 -15.25 16.74
C GLN A 70 5.43 -14.67 15.48
N HIS A 71 6.11 -13.79 14.75
CA HIS A 71 5.59 -13.18 13.55
C HIS A 71 6.24 -13.77 12.30
N LEU A 72 5.43 -14.04 11.29
CA LEU A 72 5.88 -14.50 9.98
C LEU A 72 5.33 -13.56 8.92
N SER A 73 6.23 -12.85 8.23
CA SER A 73 5.89 -12.08 7.04
C SER A 73 6.11 -12.93 5.80
N VAL A 74 5.13 -12.98 4.90
CA VAL A 74 5.25 -13.65 3.60
C VAL A 74 4.97 -12.62 2.51
N LEU A 75 5.87 -12.48 1.54
CA LEU A 75 5.63 -11.72 0.32
C LEU A 75 5.43 -12.71 -0.82
N ASP A 76 4.24 -12.76 -1.39
CA ASP A 76 3.89 -13.58 -2.53
C ASP A 76 3.85 -12.72 -3.79
N PHE A 77 4.86 -12.90 -4.63
CA PHE A 77 5.04 -12.13 -5.86
C PHE A 77 4.10 -12.59 -6.98
N ALA A 78 3.66 -13.86 -6.96
CA ALA A 78 2.73 -14.38 -7.96
C ALA A 78 1.34 -13.77 -7.79
N THR A 79 0.86 -13.67 -6.55
CA THR A 79 -0.45 -13.06 -6.25
C THR A 79 -0.38 -11.56 -5.96
N ARG A 80 0.85 -11.01 -5.88
CA ARG A 80 1.14 -9.63 -5.46
C ARG A 80 0.54 -9.29 -4.10
N ARG A 81 0.59 -10.23 -3.16
CA ARG A 81 0.12 -10.07 -1.79
C ARG A 81 1.26 -10.14 -0.80
N ARG A 82 1.11 -9.45 0.33
CA ARG A 82 1.88 -9.75 1.54
C ARG A 82 0.94 -10.19 2.66
N TYR A 83 1.41 -11.15 3.44
CA TYR A 83 0.73 -11.67 4.61
C TYR A 83 1.57 -11.37 5.84
N VAL A 84 0.93 -10.88 6.89
CA VAL A 84 1.54 -10.75 8.22
C VAL A 84 0.82 -11.75 9.11
N ILE A 85 1.52 -12.81 9.49
CA ILE A 85 0.97 -13.94 10.22
C ILE A 85 1.41 -13.85 11.68
N ASP A 86 0.45 -13.85 12.58
CA ASP A 86 0.67 -14.11 14.00
C ASP A 86 0.54 -15.62 14.23
N MET A 87 1.68 -16.26 14.49
CA MET A 87 1.74 -17.71 14.66
C MET A 87 1.17 -18.15 16.01
N ALA A 88 1.18 -17.28 17.03
CA ALA A 88 0.64 -17.60 18.35
C ALA A 88 -0.90 -17.51 18.36
N ALA A 89 -1.45 -16.50 17.69
CA ALA A 89 -2.91 -16.34 17.55
C ALA A 89 -3.51 -17.18 16.41
N SER A 90 -2.66 -17.80 15.57
CA SER A 90 -3.05 -18.46 14.32
C SER A 90 -3.90 -17.55 13.41
N THR A 91 -3.52 -16.27 13.31
CA THR A 91 -4.23 -15.29 12.49
C THR A 91 -3.32 -14.61 11.47
N TYR A 92 -3.90 -14.00 10.44
CA TYR A 92 -3.14 -13.19 9.49
C TYR A 92 -3.88 -11.95 9.02
N ASP A 93 -3.11 -10.91 8.72
CA ASP A 93 -3.54 -9.79 7.88
C ASP A 93 -3.03 -9.98 6.45
N THR A 94 -3.77 -9.44 5.48
CA THR A 94 -3.40 -9.45 4.07
C THR A 94 -3.35 -8.03 3.52
N TYR A 95 -2.32 -7.75 2.73
CA TYR A 95 -2.11 -6.47 2.08
C TYR A 95 -1.66 -6.67 0.64
N SER A 96 -1.87 -5.64 -0.18
CA SER A 96 -1.36 -5.59 -1.55
C SER A 96 0.14 -5.31 -1.55
N LEU A 97 0.96 -5.98 -2.36
CA LEU A 97 2.38 -5.63 -2.52
C LEU A 97 2.59 -4.23 -3.10
N PHE A 98 1.56 -3.67 -3.75
CA PHE A 98 1.59 -2.31 -4.23
C PHE A 98 1.60 -1.29 -3.09
N ASP A 99 1.25 -1.66 -1.85
CA ASP A 99 1.32 -0.76 -0.69
C ASP A 99 2.74 -0.30 -0.40
N VAL A 100 3.71 -1.22 -0.44
CA VAL A 100 5.12 -0.92 -0.20
C VAL A 100 5.70 -0.04 -1.30
N ALA A 101 5.49 -0.42 -2.57
CA ALA A 101 6.01 0.34 -3.71
C ALA A 101 5.33 1.72 -3.80
N GLY A 102 4.02 1.77 -3.61
CA GLY A 102 3.23 3.00 -3.58
C GLY A 102 3.68 3.94 -2.48
N PHE A 103 3.83 3.45 -1.24
CA PHE A 103 4.35 4.21 -0.10
C PHE A 103 5.74 4.79 -0.39
N ARG A 104 6.68 3.94 -0.81
CA ARG A 104 8.07 4.36 -1.05
C ARG A 104 8.17 5.42 -2.15
N ARG A 105 7.32 5.34 -3.18
CA ARG A 105 7.22 6.37 -4.22
C ARG A 105 6.75 7.71 -3.66
N ILE A 106 5.63 7.72 -2.92
CA ILE A 106 5.09 8.98 -2.37
C ILE A 106 6.02 9.58 -1.32
N GLU A 107 6.63 8.74 -0.49
CA GLU A 107 7.57 9.18 0.54
C GLU A 107 8.84 9.77 -0.07
N SER A 108 9.33 9.20 -1.19
CA SER A 108 10.47 9.76 -1.93
C SER A 108 10.19 11.19 -2.44
N GLU A 109 9.04 11.41 -3.08
CA GLU A 109 8.67 12.75 -3.56
C GLU A 109 8.40 13.73 -2.40
N HIS A 110 7.82 13.26 -1.29
CA HIS A 110 7.63 14.07 -0.09
C HIS A 110 8.96 14.53 0.50
N ARG A 111 9.92 13.63 0.72
CA ARG A 111 11.26 13.96 1.23
C ARG A 111 12.00 14.92 0.30
N LYS A 112 11.84 14.76 -1.01
CA LYS A 112 12.39 15.70 -2.00
C LYS A 112 11.77 17.10 -1.88
N GLY A 113 10.47 17.20 -1.67
CA GLY A 113 9.78 18.46 -1.38
C GLY A 113 10.32 19.13 -0.11
N LEU A 114 10.43 18.38 0.99
CA LEU A 114 11.00 18.85 2.25
C LEU A 114 12.46 19.31 2.09
N ALA A 115 13.28 18.55 1.37
CA ALA A 115 14.65 18.92 1.06
C ALA A 115 14.72 20.23 0.27
N GLY A 116 13.80 20.46 -0.68
CA GLY A 116 13.67 21.72 -1.40
C GLY A 116 13.33 22.90 -0.49
N ALA A 117 12.35 22.73 0.40
CA ALA A 117 11.95 23.75 1.37
C ALA A 117 13.08 24.10 2.36
N LEU A 118 13.79 23.09 2.88
CA LEU A 118 14.94 23.30 3.78
C LEU A 118 16.07 24.08 3.09
N LYS A 119 16.37 23.76 1.82
CA LYS A 119 17.36 24.52 1.04
C LYS A 119 16.92 25.96 0.82
N ALA A 120 15.66 26.19 0.46
CA ALA A 120 15.12 27.54 0.28
C ALA A 120 15.16 28.36 1.59
N GLY A 121 15.04 27.69 2.74
CA GLY A 121 15.20 28.29 4.08
C GLY A 121 16.65 28.39 4.58
N GLY A 122 17.66 28.05 3.78
CA GLY A 122 19.08 28.11 4.17
C GLY A 122 19.55 26.99 5.11
N LEU A 123 18.74 25.94 5.32
CA LEU A 123 19.03 24.82 6.23
C LEU A 123 19.63 23.61 5.49
N GLN A 124 20.57 23.86 4.58
CA GLN A 124 21.14 22.83 3.70
C GLN A 124 21.84 21.68 4.46
N ASP A 125 22.42 21.95 5.63
CA ASP A 125 23.11 20.94 6.46
C ASP A 125 22.16 19.92 7.13
N HIS A 126 20.85 20.21 7.08
CA HIS A 126 19.80 19.31 7.57
C HIS A 126 19.24 18.41 6.46
N VAL A 127 19.64 18.61 5.21
CA VAL A 127 19.15 17.81 4.09
C VAL A 127 19.91 16.49 4.00
N THR A 128 19.18 15.38 4.05
CA THR A 128 19.76 14.05 3.79
C THR A 128 20.27 13.99 2.34
N PRO A 129 21.50 13.48 2.09
CA PRO A 129 21.98 13.25 0.74
C PRO A 129 21.04 12.32 -0.05
N PRO A 130 20.72 12.62 -1.33
CA PRO A 130 19.74 11.85 -2.11
C PRO A 130 20.04 10.34 -2.20
N VAL A 131 21.32 9.96 -2.26
CA VAL A 131 21.76 8.55 -2.27
C VAL A 131 21.24 7.75 -1.06
N TYR A 132 21.12 8.39 0.11
CA TYR A 132 20.63 7.74 1.32
C TYR A 132 19.10 7.64 1.35
N GLU A 133 18.40 8.58 0.70
CA GLU A 133 16.95 8.46 0.52
C GLU A 133 16.61 7.31 -0.43
N GLU A 134 17.35 7.18 -1.53
CA GLU A 134 17.21 6.05 -2.44
C GLU A 134 17.60 4.72 -1.78
N GLN A 135 18.61 4.74 -0.91
CA GLN A 135 18.97 3.58 -0.09
C GLN A 135 17.84 3.23 0.88
N ALA A 136 17.28 4.18 1.62
CA ALA A 136 16.23 3.91 2.60
C ALA A 136 14.94 3.38 1.94
N LEU A 137 14.58 3.92 0.79
CA LEU A 137 13.32 3.61 0.12
C LEU A 137 13.46 2.56 -0.99
N SER A 138 14.68 2.20 -1.41
CA SER A 138 14.94 1.35 -2.58
C SER A 138 14.26 1.83 -3.87
N VAL A 139 14.07 3.13 -4.00
CA VAL A 139 13.46 3.81 -5.15
C VAL A 139 14.54 4.67 -5.78
N PRO A 140 14.88 4.50 -7.07
CA PRO A 140 15.89 5.32 -7.73
C PRO A 140 15.34 6.73 -8.01
N ALA A 141 16.20 7.75 -8.00
CA ALA A 141 15.84 9.03 -8.60
C ALA A 141 15.67 8.89 -10.11
N THR A 142 14.77 9.69 -10.67
CA THR A 142 14.30 9.63 -12.06
C THR A 142 15.40 9.79 -13.12
N ARG A 143 16.64 10.16 -12.75
CA ARG A 143 17.78 10.40 -13.66
C ARG A 143 19.15 10.10 -13.03
N ARG A 144 19.29 8.97 -12.33
CA ARG A 144 20.57 8.57 -11.74
C ARG A 144 21.61 8.26 -12.83
N ARG A 145 22.76 8.95 -12.79
CA ARG A 145 23.87 8.78 -13.75
C ARG A 145 25.17 8.25 -13.13
N GLY A 146 25.33 8.34 -11.81
CA GLY A 146 26.51 7.83 -11.10
C GLY A 146 26.55 6.30 -11.07
N ALA A 147 27.76 5.75 -11.06
CA ALA A 147 28.02 4.32 -10.89
C ALA A 147 28.53 4.03 -9.47
N LEU A 148 28.30 2.80 -8.99
CA LEU A 148 28.90 2.34 -7.75
C LEU A 148 30.42 2.22 -7.92
N LEU A 149 31.16 2.83 -6.99
CA LEU A 149 32.61 2.79 -6.97
C LEU A 149 33.08 1.87 -5.84
N PRO A 150 33.80 0.77 -6.15
CA PRO A 150 34.38 -0.08 -5.13
C PRO A 150 35.72 0.48 -4.63
N GLN A 151 35.93 0.40 -3.32
CA GLN A 151 37.23 0.62 -2.69
C GLN A 151 37.54 -0.59 -1.79
N VAL A 152 38.67 -1.27 -2.03
CA VAL A 152 39.09 -2.39 -1.18
C VAL A 152 39.71 -1.84 0.10
N LEU A 153 39.14 -2.21 1.25
CA LEU A 153 39.55 -1.80 2.60
C LEU A 153 39.50 -3.02 3.52
N ASP A 154 40.64 -3.39 4.11
CA ASP A 154 40.76 -4.43 5.14
C ASP A 154 40.05 -5.76 4.79
N GLY A 155 40.28 -6.28 3.57
CA GLY A 155 39.67 -7.53 3.12
C GLY A 155 38.16 -7.46 2.84
N ALA A 156 37.60 -6.25 2.73
CA ALA A 156 36.24 -5.98 2.30
C ALA A 156 36.22 -4.95 1.17
N ALA A 157 35.14 -4.90 0.40
CA ALA A 157 34.90 -3.85 -0.60
C ALA A 157 33.88 -2.85 -0.04
N LEU A 158 34.27 -1.59 0.09
CA LEU A 158 33.37 -0.47 0.36
C LEU A 158 32.84 0.07 -0.97
N TRP A 159 31.54 -0.05 -1.17
CA TRP A 159 30.83 0.47 -2.33
C TRP A 159 30.19 1.81 -1.97
N SER A 160 30.58 2.83 -2.73
CA SER A 160 30.13 4.19 -2.55
C SER A 160 29.47 4.75 -3.81
N LEU A 161 28.62 5.74 -3.63
CA LEU A 161 28.01 6.51 -4.71
C LEU A 161 28.00 7.99 -4.33
N ASP A 162 28.43 8.85 -5.26
CA ASP A 162 28.58 10.29 -5.02
C ASP A 162 29.40 10.60 -3.74
N GLY A 163 30.45 9.80 -3.51
CA GLY A 163 31.33 9.90 -2.34
C GLY A 163 30.72 9.40 -1.03
N GLN A 164 29.48 8.92 -1.03
CA GLN A 164 28.80 8.41 0.16
C GLN A 164 28.91 6.88 0.26
N PRO A 165 29.34 6.33 1.40
CA PRO A 165 29.37 4.88 1.60
C PRO A 165 27.94 4.33 1.68
N LEU A 166 27.67 3.25 0.94
CA LEU A 166 26.36 2.58 0.91
C LEU A 166 26.43 1.14 1.42
N LEU A 167 27.45 0.39 1.01
CA LEU A 167 27.63 -1.03 1.36
C LEU A 167 29.09 -1.33 1.65
N ARG A 168 29.39 -1.92 2.80
CA ARG A 168 30.67 -2.61 3.04
C ARG A 168 30.44 -4.11 2.93
N LEU A 169 31.07 -4.75 1.94
CA LEU A 169 30.85 -6.15 1.59
C LEU A 169 32.09 -6.98 1.91
N GLY A 170 31.95 -7.99 2.78
CA GLY A 170 33.01 -8.95 3.03
C GLY A 170 33.21 -9.92 1.85
N ILE A 171 34.43 -10.45 1.70
CA ILE A 171 34.75 -11.43 0.65
C ILE A 171 34.09 -12.82 0.86
N ALA A 172 33.77 -13.17 2.10
CA ALA A 172 33.16 -14.47 2.43
C ALA A 172 31.67 -14.50 2.07
N GLY A 173 31.21 -15.65 1.58
CA GLY A 173 29.80 -15.88 1.27
C GLY A 173 29.61 -17.23 0.61
N SER A 174 28.35 -17.61 0.45
CA SER A 174 27.96 -18.90 -0.14
C SER A 174 27.57 -18.69 -1.60
N PRO A 175 28.08 -19.51 -2.54
CA PRO A 175 27.62 -19.48 -3.92
C PRO A 175 26.15 -19.93 -3.99
N VAL A 176 25.37 -19.29 -4.84
CA VAL A 176 23.94 -19.59 -5.04
C VAL A 176 23.55 -19.45 -6.51
N SER A 177 22.33 -19.84 -6.86
CA SER A 177 21.77 -19.56 -8.18
C SER A 177 21.56 -18.04 -8.40
N GLY A 178 21.35 -17.62 -9.65
CA GLY A 178 20.99 -16.23 -9.94
C GLY A 178 19.64 -15.84 -9.36
N ASP A 179 18.70 -16.77 -9.33
CA ASP A 179 17.35 -16.58 -8.78
C ASP A 179 17.41 -16.38 -7.27
N ASP A 180 18.21 -17.19 -6.56
CA ASP A 180 18.42 -17.05 -5.12
C ASP A 180 19.10 -15.72 -4.75
N ALA A 181 20.10 -15.29 -5.53
CA ALA A 181 20.74 -14.00 -5.32
C ALA A 181 19.77 -12.82 -5.56
N THR A 182 18.89 -12.95 -6.56
CA THR A 182 17.83 -11.97 -6.82
C THR A 182 16.80 -11.95 -5.68
N ALA A 183 16.37 -13.12 -5.21
CA ALA A 183 15.46 -13.23 -4.06
C ALA A 183 16.10 -12.68 -2.77
N PHE A 184 17.40 -12.84 -2.58
CA PHE A 184 18.13 -12.22 -1.48
C PHE A 184 18.13 -10.69 -1.56
N ALA A 185 18.38 -10.12 -2.74
CA ALA A 185 18.26 -8.68 -2.97
C ALA A 185 16.80 -8.19 -2.75
N GLN A 186 15.82 -9.03 -3.07
CA GLN A 186 14.40 -8.75 -2.82
C GLN A 186 14.06 -8.71 -1.34
N TYR A 187 14.61 -9.65 -0.55
CA TYR A 187 14.53 -9.65 0.90
C TYR A 187 15.06 -8.34 1.48
N LEU A 188 16.26 -7.93 1.08
CA LEU A 188 16.84 -6.66 1.54
C LEU A 188 15.94 -5.48 1.18
N ARG A 189 15.51 -5.41 -0.09
CA ARG A 189 14.62 -4.36 -0.58
C ARG A 189 13.43 -4.18 0.35
N TYR A 190 12.70 -5.23 0.64
CA TYR A 190 11.45 -5.16 1.39
C TYR A 190 11.64 -4.96 2.89
N THR A 191 12.64 -5.61 3.51
CA THR A 191 12.82 -5.60 4.96
C THR A 191 13.70 -4.46 5.45
N TRP A 192 14.76 -4.13 4.71
CA TRP A 192 15.82 -3.22 5.19
C TRP A 192 16.04 -2.00 4.30
N GLY A 193 15.53 -2.04 3.07
CA GLY A 193 15.91 -1.12 2.01
C GLY A 193 17.18 -1.57 1.29
N GLY A 194 17.90 -0.61 0.75
CA GLY A 194 19.11 -0.78 -0.04
C GLY A 194 19.00 -0.01 -1.34
N HIS A 195 20.10 0.66 -1.73
CA HIS A 195 20.12 1.44 -2.95
C HIS A 195 19.92 0.53 -4.18
N PRO A 196 19.11 0.91 -5.18
CA PRO A 196 18.81 0.04 -6.33
C PRO A 196 20.05 -0.53 -7.04
N LEU A 197 21.11 0.28 -7.21
CA LEU A 197 22.37 -0.21 -7.77
C LEU A 197 23.08 -1.24 -6.88
N VAL A 198 23.02 -1.09 -5.56
CA VAL A 198 23.61 -2.04 -4.60
C VAL A 198 22.85 -3.36 -4.64
N LEU A 199 21.52 -3.29 -4.63
CA LEU A 199 20.66 -4.47 -4.73
C LEU A 199 20.88 -5.21 -6.06
N LYS A 200 21.01 -4.49 -7.17
CA LYS A 200 21.34 -5.09 -8.47
C LYS A 200 22.70 -5.79 -8.43
N MET A 201 23.73 -5.12 -7.89
CA MET A 201 25.06 -5.69 -7.76
C MET A 201 25.06 -6.99 -6.92
N LEU A 202 24.29 -7.03 -5.83
CA LEU A 202 24.12 -8.24 -5.02
C LEU A 202 23.41 -9.36 -5.79
N ALA A 203 22.35 -9.04 -6.54
CA ALA A 203 21.62 -10.00 -7.36
C ALA A 203 22.50 -10.59 -8.48
N ASP A 204 23.29 -9.76 -9.18
CA ASP A 204 24.18 -10.19 -10.25
C ASP A 204 25.36 -11.05 -9.74
N GLY A 205 25.72 -10.91 -8.45
CA GLY A 205 26.91 -11.53 -7.86
C GLY A 205 26.82 -13.06 -7.63
N LYS A 206 25.64 -13.68 -7.80
CA LYS A 206 25.40 -15.13 -7.61
C LYS A 206 25.97 -15.68 -6.30
N ARG A 207 25.91 -14.88 -5.25
CA ARG A 207 26.46 -15.18 -3.93
C ARG A 207 25.62 -14.48 -2.87
N ILE A 208 25.31 -15.19 -1.78
CA ILE A 208 24.81 -14.56 -0.55
C ILE A 208 25.99 -14.30 0.38
N PRO A 209 26.27 -13.03 0.76
CA PRO A 209 27.42 -12.71 1.61
C PRO A 209 27.27 -13.28 3.02
N ALA A 210 28.35 -13.76 3.62
CA ALA A 210 28.33 -14.21 5.02
C ALA A 210 28.20 -13.03 5.99
N GLN A 211 28.73 -11.87 5.61
CA GLN A 211 28.63 -10.63 6.37
C GLN A 211 28.72 -9.40 5.46
N PHE A 212 27.98 -8.35 5.80
CA PHE A 212 28.06 -7.05 5.14
C PHE A 212 27.49 -5.96 6.04
N THR A 213 27.68 -4.70 5.66
CA THR A 213 27.11 -3.54 6.37
C THR A 213 26.44 -2.61 5.38
N LEU A 214 25.20 -2.21 5.66
CA LEU A 214 24.52 -1.14 4.94
C LEU A 214 24.62 0.16 5.74
N HIS A 215 24.97 1.25 5.06
CA HIS A 215 25.11 2.58 5.66
C HIS A 215 23.94 3.47 5.26
N TYR A 216 23.36 4.17 6.23
CA TYR A 216 22.25 5.09 6.04
C TYR A 216 22.58 6.42 6.70
N GLN A 217 21.99 7.47 6.16
CA GLN A 217 21.85 8.75 6.83
C GLN A 217 20.37 9.07 6.93
N GLU A 218 19.94 9.36 8.15
CA GLU A 218 18.58 9.79 8.48
C GLU A 218 18.65 11.23 8.99
N VAL A 219 17.51 11.92 9.07
CA VAL A 219 17.46 13.32 9.55
C VAL A 219 18.15 13.48 10.91
N GLY A 220 17.99 12.47 11.78
CA GLY A 220 18.53 12.46 13.14
C GLY A 220 20.00 12.05 13.28
N GLY A 221 20.65 11.53 12.25
CA GLY A 221 21.99 10.95 12.39
C GLY A 221 22.36 9.92 11.33
N THR A 222 23.35 9.10 11.64
CA THR A 222 23.79 7.99 10.77
C THR A 222 23.39 6.66 11.38
N VAL A 223 23.04 5.69 10.53
CA VAL A 223 22.72 4.32 10.94
C VAL A 223 23.58 3.35 10.14
N ALA A 224 24.28 2.46 10.82
CA ALA A 224 24.94 1.32 10.23
C ALA A 224 24.20 0.05 10.61
N ARG A 225 23.91 -0.82 9.63
CA ARG A 225 23.27 -2.11 9.87
C ARG A 225 24.23 -3.21 9.47
N HIS A 226 24.73 -3.95 10.45
CA HIS A 226 25.67 -5.05 10.29
C HIS A 226 24.93 -6.36 10.19
N PHE A 227 25.03 -7.00 9.03
CA PHE A 227 24.38 -8.27 8.73
C PHE A 227 25.36 -9.41 8.90
N ARG A 228 24.90 -10.47 9.55
CA ARG A 228 25.58 -11.76 9.63
C ARG A 228 24.63 -12.85 9.17
N ILE A 229 24.96 -13.48 8.05
CA ILE A 229 24.17 -14.56 7.46
C ILE A 229 24.71 -15.90 7.99
N GLY A 230 23.82 -16.71 8.54
CA GLY A 230 24.09 -18.04 9.03
C GLY A 230 24.34 -19.05 7.92
N ALA A 231 24.56 -20.31 8.31
CA ALA A 231 24.67 -21.40 7.35
C ALA A 231 23.38 -21.54 6.55
N MET A 232 23.53 -21.79 5.25
CA MET A 232 22.40 -21.92 4.33
C MET A 232 21.94 -23.38 4.25
N THR A 233 20.64 -23.57 4.17
CA THR A 233 20.00 -24.85 3.90
C THR A 233 19.36 -24.79 2.53
N VAL A 234 19.85 -25.62 1.61
CA VAL A 234 19.31 -25.76 0.24
C VAL A 234 18.26 -26.87 0.24
N GLY A 235 17.19 -26.69 -0.53
CA GLY A 235 16.11 -27.67 -0.62
C GLY A 235 15.14 -27.62 0.56
N ALA A 236 15.00 -26.45 1.20
CA ALA A 236 13.91 -26.24 2.15
C ALA A 236 12.54 -26.39 1.45
N PRO A 237 11.44 -26.58 2.19
CA PRO A 237 10.12 -26.60 1.59
C PRO A 237 9.86 -25.28 0.84
N ALA A 238 9.57 -25.37 -0.45
CA ALA A 238 9.37 -24.21 -1.32
C ALA A 238 7.90 -23.80 -1.45
N ALA A 239 7.10 -24.08 -0.42
CA ALA A 239 5.71 -23.65 -0.35
C ALA A 239 5.40 -23.12 1.05
N TYR A 240 4.57 -22.08 1.09
CA TYR A 240 3.90 -21.64 2.30
C TYR A 240 2.40 -21.98 2.18
N THR A 241 1.72 -22.15 3.31
CA THR A 241 0.27 -22.37 3.34
C THR A 241 -0.39 -21.51 4.41
N LEU A 242 -1.56 -20.97 4.07
CA LEU A 242 -2.42 -20.25 5.01
C LEU A 242 -3.46 -21.16 5.67
N ALA A 243 -3.51 -22.45 5.35
CA ALA A 243 -4.57 -23.36 5.82
C ALA A 243 -4.65 -23.48 7.35
N ALA A 244 -3.54 -23.27 8.05
CA ALA A 244 -3.47 -23.28 9.52
C ALA A 244 -3.88 -21.95 10.17
N TYR A 245 -4.17 -20.92 9.38
CA TYR A 245 -4.39 -19.55 9.84
C TYR A 245 -5.73 -19.02 9.34
N ARG A 246 -6.33 -18.12 10.11
CA ARG A 246 -7.57 -17.42 9.74
C ARG A 246 -7.31 -15.91 9.58
N PRO A 247 -8.11 -15.17 8.80
CA PRO A 247 -8.04 -13.72 8.81
C PRO A 247 -8.17 -13.18 10.24
N ARG A 248 -7.35 -12.18 10.59
CA ARG A 248 -7.40 -11.56 11.91
C ARG A 248 -8.75 -10.87 12.12
N PRO A 249 -9.52 -11.24 13.17
CA PRO A 249 -10.75 -10.51 13.49
C PRO A 249 -10.38 -9.10 13.98
N PRO A 250 -11.26 -8.10 13.77
CA PRO A 250 -11.08 -6.80 14.38
C PRO A 250 -11.05 -6.93 15.90
N ALA A 251 -10.18 -6.15 16.57
CA ALA A 251 -10.15 -6.07 18.02
C ALA A 251 -11.48 -5.50 18.56
N ALA A 252 -11.79 -5.77 19.84
CA ALA A 252 -13.02 -5.25 20.46
C ALA A 252 -13.07 -3.72 20.48
N ASP A 253 -11.91 -3.08 20.60
CA ASP A 253 -11.68 -1.63 20.58
C ASP A 253 -11.20 -1.13 19.20
N ALA A 254 -11.41 -1.92 18.14
CA ALA A 254 -10.98 -1.58 16.79
C ALA A 254 -11.48 -0.19 16.34
N SER A 255 -10.57 0.56 15.72
CA SER A 255 -10.87 1.86 15.14
C SER A 255 -12.03 1.77 14.13
N PRO A 256 -12.76 2.88 13.87
CA PRO A 256 -13.79 2.91 12.83
C PRO A 256 -13.28 2.43 11.46
N LEU A 257 -12.05 2.78 11.09
CA LEU A 257 -11.40 2.33 9.85
C LEU A 257 -11.25 0.81 9.81
N GLU A 258 -10.71 0.21 10.87
CA GLU A 258 -10.50 -1.23 10.94
C GLU A 258 -11.83 -2.00 10.87
N ARG A 259 -12.86 -1.52 11.56
CA ARG A 259 -14.21 -2.12 11.52
C ARG A 259 -14.82 -2.06 10.12
N VAL A 260 -14.75 -0.91 9.44
CA VAL A 260 -15.24 -0.74 8.07
C VAL A 260 -14.50 -1.66 7.10
N LEU A 261 -13.17 -1.71 7.17
CA LEU A 261 -12.37 -2.58 6.29
C LEU A 261 -12.61 -4.07 6.57
N ALA A 262 -12.78 -4.47 7.84
CA ALA A 262 -13.13 -5.85 8.19
C ALA A 262 -14.52 -6.22 7.65
N GLN A 263 -15.52 -5.36 7.84
CA GLN A 263 -16.87 -5.56 7.30
C GLN A 263 -16.84 -5.71 5.78
N ALA A 264 -16.07 -4.87 5.09
CA ALA A 264 -15.98 -4.89 3.63
C ALA A 264 -15.53 -6.24 3.06
N THR A 265 -14.66 -6.98 3.76
CA THR A 265 -14.19 -8.31 3.33
C THR A 265 -15.28 -9.39 3.34
N THR A 266 -16.39 -9.14 4.02
CA THR A 266 -17.53 -10.06 4.14
C THR A 266 -18.65 -9.76 3.16
N LEU A 267 -18.60 -8.61 2.47
CA LEU A 267 -19.66 -8.18 1.56
C LEU A 267 -19.50 -8.88 0.20
N PRO A 268 -20.59 -9.43 -0.37
CA PRO A 268 -20.54 -9.98 -1.71
C PRO A 268 -20.44 -8.87 -2.78
N PRO A 269 -19.92 -9.19 -3.99
CA PRO A 269 -20.01 -8.30 -5.13
C PRO A 269 -21.48 -7.95 -5.44
N LEU A 270 -21.73 -6.69 -5.81
CA LEU A 270 -23.06 -6.26 -6.22
C LEU A 270 -23.26 -6.54 -7.71
N ALA A 271 -24.43 -7.10 -8.05
CA ALA A 271 -24.89 -7.11 -9.43
C ALA A 271 -25.25 -5.68 -9.89
N PRO A 272 -25.17 -5.35 -11.20
CA PRO A 272 -25.59 -4.03 -11.73
C PRO A 272 -27.06 -3.65 -11.45
N GLN A 273 -27.89 -4.60 -11.01
CA GLN A 273 -29.29 -4.40 -10.62
C GLN A 273 -29.52 -4.76 -9.15
N ALA A 274 -28.50 -4.65 -8.30
CA ALA A 274 -28.58 -5.14 -6.92
C ALA A 274 -29.54 -4.35 -6.02
N HIS A 275 -29.93 -3.13 -6.38
CA HIS A 275 -30.80 -2.29 -5.53
C HIS A 275 -32.13 -1.91 -6.18
N PRO A 276 -33.01 -2.88 -6.51
CA PRO A 276 -34.36 -2.56 -7.00
C PRO A 276 -35.15 -1.74 -5.97
N ALA A 277 -34.86 -1.92 -4.66
CA ALA A 277 -35.47 -1.14 -3.59
C ALA A 277 -35.11 0.35 -3.64
N LEU A 278 -33.85 0.71 -3.91
CA LEU A 278 -33.44 2.12 -4.05
C LEU A 278 -34.14 2.77 -5.25
N ARG A 279 -34.29 2.05 -6.35
CA ARG A 279 -34.99 2.55 -7.55
C ARG A 279 -36.47 2.79 -7.29
N ALA A 280 -37.15 1.81 -6.69
CA ALA A 280 -38.54 1.96 -6.30
C ALA A 280 -38.74 3.12 -5.32
N GLU A 281 -37.78 3.37 -4.43
CA GLU A 281 -37.83 4.50 -3.51
C GLU A 281 -37.64 5.84 -4.23
N ALA A 282 -36.67 5.94 -5.16
CA ALA A 282 -36.52 7.14 -5.99
C ALA A 282 -37.80 7.44 -6.81
N GLU A 283 -38.45 6.42 -7.35
CA GLU A 283 -39.74 6.57 -8.05
C GLU A 283 -40.84 7.12 -7.15
N LYS A 284 -40.95 6.63 -5.91
CA LYS A 284 -41.91 7.18 -4.93
C LYS A 284 -41.60 8.64 -4.59
N LEU A 285 -40.33 8.99 -4.41
CA LEU A 285 -39.93 10.37 -4.10
C LEU A 285 -40.24 11.31 -5.28
N PHE A 286 -40.04 10.88 -6.52
CA PHE A 286 -40.52 11.63 -7.68
C PHE A 286 -42.04 11.78 -7.71
N ALA A 287 -42.79 10.73 -7.36
CA ALA A 287 -44.25 10.79 -7.29
C ALA A 287 -44.75 11.72 -6.17
N ALA A 288 -43.98 11.85 -5.09
CA ALA A 288 -44.22 12.75 -3.96
C ALA A 288 -43.68 14.18 -4.18
N GLU A 289 -43.24 14.51 -5.41
CA GLU A 289 -42.68 15.83 -5.76
C GLU A 289 -41.44 16.22 -4.93
N GLN A 290 -40.63 15.22 -4.56
CA GLN A 290 -39.35 15.37 -3.85
C GLN A 290 -38.16 15.02 -4.77
N PRO A 291 -37.90 15.81 -5.83
CA PRO A 291 -36.88 15.47 -6.83
C PRO A 291 -35.46 15.50 -6.28
N PHE A 292 -35.18 16.30 -5.25
CA PHE A 292 -33.84 16.35 -4.65
C PHE A 292 -33.51 15.04 -3.92
N ASP A 293 -34.42 14.56 -3.08
CA ASP A 293 -34.22 13.30 -2.37
C ASP A 293 -34.16 12.12 -3.33
N ALA A 294 -35.02 12.10 -4.37
CA ALA A 294 -34.96 11.11 -5.43
C ALA A 294 -33.59 11.09 -6.12
N PHE A 295 -33.05 12.26 -6.44
CA PHE A 295 -31.71 12.40 -7.03
C PHE A 295 -30.62 11.84 -6.11
N LEU A 296 -30.68 12.11 -4.81
CA LEU A 296 -29.70 11.56 -3.86
C LEU A 296 -29.77 10.03 -3.78
N ILE A 297 -30.97 9.44 -3.80
CA ILE A 297 -31.13 7.97 -3.83
C ILE A 297 -30.56 7.36 -5.13
N MET A 298 -30.75 8.02 -6.27
CA MET A 298 -30.18 7.57 -7.54
C MET A 298 -28.64 7.62 -7.53
N LEU A 299 -28.06 8.66 -6.92
CA LEU A 299 -26.62 8.76 -6.73
C LEU A 299 -26.10 7.65 -5.81
N GLU A 300 -26.83 7.31 -4.74
CA GLU A 300 -26.48 6.18 -3.86
C GLU A 300 -26.42 4.85 -4.64
N ASP A 301 -27.41 4.57 -5.51
CA ASP A 301 -27.38 3.36 -6.35
C ASP A 301 -26.19 3.38 -7.32
N HIS A 302 -25.93 4.53 -7.95
CA HIS A 302 -24.80 4.70 -8.86
C HIS A 302 -23.46 4.50 -8.17
N PHE A 303 -23.25 5.10 -6.98
CA PHE A 303 -22.00 4.98 -6.24
C PHE A 303 -21.78 3.58 -5.65
N SER A 304 -22.83 2.79 -5.52
CA SER A 304 -22.73 1.42 -5.03
C SER A 304 -22.44 0.41 -6.15
N THR A 305 -23.04 0.59 -7.33
CA THR A 305 -22.98 -0.42 -8.42
C THR A 305 -22.18 0.01 -9.64
N GLY A 306 -22.01 1.32 -9.85
CA GLY A 306 -21.50 1.90 -11.10
C GLY A 306 -22.47 1.80 -12.28
N ALA A 307 -23.68 1.27 -12.07
CA ALA A 307 -24.70 1.23 -13.11
C ALA A 307 -25.07 2.66 -13.50
N LEU A 308 -25.28 2.87 -14.79
CA LEU A 308 -25.88 4.11 -15.27
C LEU A 308 -27.35 4.12 -14.82
N VAL A 309 -27.80 5.29 -14.40
CA VAL A 309 -29.22 5.52 -14.13
C VAL A 309 -30.01 5.19 -15.40
N GLU A 310 -31.06 4.39 -15.26
CA GLU A 310 -32.00 4.12 -16.35
C GLU A 310 -32.59 5.44 -16.89
N LYS A 311 -33.04 5.43 -18.15
CA LYS A 311 -33.53 6.65 -18.79
C LYS A 311 -34.73 7.21 -18.03
N LEU A 312 -34.53 8.36 -17.40
CA LEU A 312 -35.58 9.11 -16.71
C LEU A 312 -36.73 9.45 -17.65
N SER A 313 -37.96 9.40 -17.15
CA SER A 313 -39.14 9.89 -17.88
C SER A 313 -39.03 11.41 -18.12
N PRO A 314 -39.70 11.96 -19.15
CA PRO A 314 -39.69 13.41 -19.40
C PRO A 314 -40.14 14.24 -18.18
N ARG A 315 -41.10 13.73 -17.39
CA ARG A 315 -41.57 14.39 -16.16
C ARG A 315 -40.48 14.44 -15.09
N GLN A 316 -39.76 13.34 -14.87
CA GLN A 316 -38.65 13.29 -13.90
C GLN A 316 -37.50 14.21 -14.33
N GLN A 317 -37.17 14.22 -15.63
CA GLN A 317 -36.15 15.12 -16.18
C GLN A 317 -36.52 16.59 -15.92
N LEU A 318 -37.76 16.98 -16.18
CA LEU A 318 -38.24 18.34 -15.93
C LEU A 318 -38.18 18.68 -14.44
N ALA A 319 -38.62 17.77 -13.56
CA ALA A 319 -38.59 17.97 -12.11
C ALA A 319 -37.15 18.19 -11.60
N MET A 320 -36.18 17.42 -12.11
CA MET A 320 -34.77 17.64 -11.78
C MET A 320 -34.24 18.98 -12.33
N GLN A 321 -34.60 19.34 -13.56
CA GLN A 321 -34.21 20.62 -14.18
C GLN A 321 -34.80 21.84 -13.46
N GLN A 322 -35.91 21.69 -12.76
CA GLN A 322 -36.53 22.77 -11.99
C GLN A 322 -36.10 22.79 -10.52
N CYS A 323 -35.35 21.78 -10.06
CA CYS A 323 -34.94 21.65 -8.67
C CYS A 323 -33.67 22.44 -8.37
N GLN A 324 -33.82 23.60 -7.72
CA GLN A 324 -32.71 24.49 -7.39
C GLN A 324 -31.59 23.83 -6.55
N PRO A 325 -31.87 23.02 -5.51
CA PRO A 325 -30.84 22.30 -4.75
C PRO A 325 -29.95 21.39 -5.61
N ILE A 326 -30.50 20.74 -6.66
CA ILE A 326 -29.71 19.92 -7.59
C ILE A 326 -28.71 20.80 -8.36
N HIS A 327 -29.15 21.97 -8.83
CA HIS A 327 -28.29 22.91 -9.56
C HIS A 327 -27.17 23.46 -8.69
N ASP A 328 -27.50 23.88 -7.47
CA ASP A 328 -26.51 24.46 -6.56
C ASP A 328 -25.47 23.43 -6.13
N LEU A 329 -25.91 22.19 -5.84
CA LEU A 329 -25.01 21.08 -5.58
C LEU A 329 -24.11 20.77 -6.80
N THR A 330 -24.70 20.63 -7.99
CA THR A 330 -23.95 20.28 -9.21
C THR A 330 -22.94 21.38 -9.56
N ARG A 331 -23.32 22.65 -9.48
CA ARG A 331 -22.42 23.79 -9.71
C ARG A 331 -21.27 23.80 -8.70
N GLY A 332 -21.58 23.60 -7.42
CA GLY A 332 -20.58 23.57 -6.36
C GLY A 332 -19.54 22.46 -6.54
N LEU A 333 -19.98 21.27 -6.93
CA LEU A 333 -19.08 20.13 -7.15
C LEU A 333 -18.10 20.33 -8.32
N LEU A 334 -18.45 21.18 -9.28
CA LEU A 334 -17.62 21.54 -10.44
C LEU A 334 -16.58 22.64 -10.14
N ALA A 335 -16.59 23.24 -8.94
CA ALA A 335 -15.61 24.25 -8.56
C ALA A 335 -14.17 23.70 -8.57
N LYS A 336 -13.23 24.55 -9.02
CA LYS A 336 -11.81 24.21 -9.22
C LYS A 336 -10.85 25.03 -8.37
N ASP A 337 -11.21 26.27 -8.05
CA ASP A 337 -10.43 27.14 -7.16
C ASP A 337 -10.86 26.99 -5.69
N GLN A 338 -10.01 27.45 -4.77
CA GLN A 338 -10.23 27.28 -3.33
C GLN A 338 -11.49 27.99 -2.83
N GLU A 339 -11.81 29.17 -3.37
CA GLU A 339 -12.96 29.96 -2.94
C GLU A 339 -14.27 29.28 -3.35
N GLY A 340 -14.36 28.83 -4.61
CA GLY A 340 -15.50 28.07 -5.11
C GLY A 340 -15.68 26.74 -4.40
N ILE A 341 -14.59 26.04 -4.04
CA ILE A 341 -14.68 24.80 -3.25
C ILE A 341 -15.18 25.10 -1.83
N ALA A 342 -14.74 26.20 -1.20
CA ALA A 342 -15.21 26.60 0.12
C ALA A 342 -16.69 27.02 0.11
N ALA A 343 -17.12 27.74 -0.92
CA ALA A 343 -18.53 28.09 -1.11
C ALA A 343 -19.39 26.83 -1.32
N ALA A 344 -18.95 25.89 -2.15
CA ALA A 344 -19.62 24.61 -2.34
C ALA A 344 -19.71 23.79 -1.04
N LEU A 345 -18.66 23.83 -0.22
CA LEU A 345 -18.65 23.16 1.09
C LEU A 345 -19.73 23.74 2.01
N ALA A 346 -19.87 25.06 2.07
CA ALA A 346 -20.92 25.72 2.85
C ALA A 346 -22.32 25.32 2.35
N THR A 347 -22.54 25.31 1.03
CA THR A 347 -23.82 24.86 0.43
C THR A 347 -24.16 23.42 0.80
N VAL A 348 -23.19 22.49 0.72
CA VAL A 348 -23.43 21.09 1.09
C VAL A 348 -23.74 20.94 2.58
N GLN A 349 -23.06 21.70 3.45
CA GLN A 349 -23.32 21.67 4.90
C GLN A 349 -24.72 22.19 5.26
N GLU A 350 -25.17 23.24 4.57
CA GLU A 350 -26.54 23.74 4.72
C GLU A 350 -27.56 22.68 4.28
N LEU A 351 -27.35 22.06 3.10
CA LEU A 351 -28.22 20.98 2.61
C LEU A 351 -28.28 19.80 3.61
N ARG A 352 -27.14 19.38 4.18
CA ARG A 352 -27.10 18.34 5.23
C ARG A 352 -27.91 18.72 6.47
N THR A 353 -27.93 20.00 6.84
CA THR A 353 -28.73 20.47 7.98
C THR A 353 -30.23 20.35 7.68
N GLN A 354 -30.63 20.60 6.41
CA GLN A 354 -32.02 20.55 5.98
C GLN A 354 -32.54 19.13 5.75
N THR A 355 -31.74 18.25 5.12
CA THR A 355 -32.16 16.88 4.76
C THR A 355 -31.80 15.84 5.82
N GLY A 356 -30.92 16.17 6.77
CA GLY A 356 -30.42 15.28 7.80
C GLY A 356 -28.92 15.02 7.70
N LEU A 357 -28.23 15.13 8.84
CA LEU A 357 -26.77 14.99 8.90
C LEU A 357 -26.26 13.61 8.51
N GLU A 358 -27.10 12.58 8.61
CA GLU A 358 -26.77 11.19 8.25
C GLU A 358 -27.01 10.86 6.77
N GLN A 359 -27.42 11.84 5.94
CA GLN A 359 -27.62 11.61 4.50
C GLN A 359 -26.28 11.20 3.86
N PRO A 360 -26.13 9.95 3.37
CA PRO A 360 -24.81 9.40 3.00
C PRO A 360 -24.15 10.08 1.78
N VAL A 361 -24.95 10.48 0.78
CA VAL A 361 -24.44 11.11 -0.45
C VAL A 361 -23.97 12.54 -0.19
N LEU A 362 -24.68 13.31 0.63
CA LEU A 362 -24.25 14.65 1.03
C LEU A 362 -23.03 14.60 1.95
N ALA A 363 -22.95 13.62 2.86
CA ALA A 363 -21.74 13.39 3.66
C ALA A 363 -20.53 13.02 2.79
N LEU A 364 -20.73 12.19 1.75
CA LEU A 364 -19.70 11.89 0.75
C LEU A 364 -19.24 13.16 0.02
N PHE A 365 -20.17 13.99 -0.46
CA PHE A 365 -19.82 15.24 -1.14
C PHE A 365 -19.09 16.23 -0.23
N GLU A 366 -19.50 16.35 1.04
CA GLU A 366 -18.75 17.13 2.01
C GLU A 366 -17.32 16.58 2.17
N GLY A 367 -17.18 15.27 2.32
CA GLY A 367 -15.88 14.61 2.40
C GLY A 367 -14.97 14.94 1.21
N ASN A 368 -15.52 14.86 -0.01
CA ASN A 368 -14.79 15.15 -1.24
C ASN A 368 -14.37 16.62 -1.36
N LEU A 369 -15.21 17.56 -0.92
CA LEU A 369 -14.85 18.98 -0.89
C LEU A 369 -13.77 19.27 0.16
N ARG A 370 -13.85 18.64 1.34
CA ARG A 370 -12.81 18.73 2.38
C ARG A 370 -11.48 18.15 1.91
N ALA A 371 -11.51 17.01 1.23
CA ALA A 371 -10.34 16.40 0.60
C ALA A 371 -9.68 17.35 -0.42
N LYS A 372 -10.47 17.99 -1.28
CA LYS A 372 -9.96 19.02 -2.22
C LYS A 372 -9.30 20.21 -1.52
N LEU A 373 -9.73 20.56 -0.30
CA LEU A 373 -9.12 21.58 0.55
C LEU A 373 -7.93 21.08 1.38
N GLY A 374 -7.52 19.83 1.22
CA GLY A 374 -6.44 19.20 2.00
C GLY A 374 -6.81 18.85 3.44
N GLN A 375 -8.10 18.87 3.79
CA GLN A 375 -8.61 18.53 5.13
C GLN A 375 -8.80 17.01 5.28
N TRP A 376 -7.72 16.25 5.07
CA TRP A 376 -7.77 14.79 4.96
C TRP A 376 -8.39 14.07 6.17
N PRO A 377 -8.06 14.40 7.44
CA PRO A 377 -8.66 13.72 8.59
C PRO A 377 -10.18 13.89 8.66
N ALA A 378 -10.69 15.09 8.34
CA ALA A 378 -12.12 15.37 8.32
C ALA A 378 -12.82 14.65 7.15
N ALA A 379 -12.19 14.59 5.98
CA ALA A 379 -12.69 13.81 4.85
C ALA A 379 -12.75 12.30 5.19
N THR A 380 -11.69 11.74 5.77
CA THR A 380 -11.65 10.34 6.23
C THR A 380 -12.79 10.03 7.22
N ALA A 381 -13.03 10.90 8.20
CA ALA A 381 -14.13 10.71 9.15
C ALA A 381 -15.50 10.63 8.46
N LEU A 382 -15.75 11.48 7.46
CA LEU A 382 -16.98 11.47 6.68
C LEU A 382 -17.11 10.22 5.81
N TYR A 383 -16.05 9.79 5.14
CA TYR A 383 -16.08 8.53 4.37
C TYR A 383 -16.38 7.32 5.26
N LEU A 384 -15.82 7.29 6.47
CA LEU A 384 -16.10 6.23 7.44
C LEU A 384 -17.55 6.29 7.94
N GLN A 385 -18.10 7.49 8.19
CA GLN A 385 -19.53 7.66 8.52
C GLN A 385 -20.41 7.09 7.40
N VAL A 386 -20.12 7.43 6.14
CA VAL A 386 -20.86 6.95 4.98
C VAL A 386 -20.79 5.42 4.88
N LEU A 387 -19.61 4.83 5.01
CA LEU A 387 -19.44 3.38 4.91
C LEU A 387 -20.03 2.61 6.10
N GLN A 388 -20.13 3.21 7.27
CA GLN A 388 -20.87 2.63 8.40
C GLN A 388 -22.38 2.57 8.11
N ALA A 389 -22.94 3.60 7.48
CA ALA A 389 -24.35 3.64 7.12
C ALA A 389 -24.69 2.84 5.85
N ARG A 390 -23.77 2.81 4.89
CA ARG A 390 -23.92 2.25 3.53
C ARG A 390 -22.64 1.49 3.13
N PRO A 391 -22.41 0.30 3.69
CA PRO A 391 -21.15 -0.43 3.51
C PRO A 391 -20.89 -0.92 2.08
N HIS A 392 -21.93 -0.96 1.23
CA HIS A 392 -21.84 -1.33 -0.18
C HIS A 392 -21.61 -0.15 -1.14
N MET A 393 -21.45 1.09 -0.63
CA MET A 393 -21.20 2.25 -1.48
C MET A 393 -19.76 2.24 -2.00
N ALA A 394 -19.50 1.39 -3.01
CA ALA A 394 -18.18 1.05 -3.53
C ALA A 394 -17.31 2.28 -3.86
N ALA A 395 -17.90 3.34 -4.43
CA ALA A 395 -17.19 4.59 -4.76
C ALA A 395 -16.50 5.22 -3.55
N VAL A 396 -17.10 5.11 -2.36
CA VAL A 396 -16.57 5.74 -1.14
C VAL A 396 -15.26 5.09 -0.70
N TYR A 397 -15.06 3.80 -0.98
CA TYR A 397 -13.77 3.16 -0.74
C TYR A 397 -12.66 3.70 -1.64
N GLN A 398 -13.01 4.22 -2.84
CA GLN A 398 -12.05 4.89 -3.71
C GLN A 398 -11.55 6.18 -3.07
N ASP A 399 -12.49 7.01 -2.60
CA ASP A 399 -12.23 8.31 -1.96
C ASP A 399 -11.51 8.12 -0.60
N LEU A 400 -11.93 7.13 0.19
CA LEU A 400 -11.25 6.75 1.43
C LEU A 400 -9.79 6.36 1.17
N GLY A 401 -9.53 5.54 0.15
CA GLY A 401 -8.16 5.15 -0.17
C GLY A 401 -7.29 6.31 -0.68
N GLU A 402 -7.86 7.26 -1.45
CA GLU A 402 -7.14 8.49 -1.82
C GLU A 402 -6.77 9.32 -0.58
N ALA A 403 -7.71 9.51 0.36
CA ALA A 403 -7.45 10.24 1.59
C ALA A 403 -6.44 9.55 2.52
N LEU A 404 -6.46 8.22 2.61
CA LEU A 404 -5.49 7.44 3.39
C LEU A 404 -4.09 7.51 2.77
N LEU A 405 -3.98 7.43 1.44
CA LEU A 405 -2.69 7.56 0.77
C LEU A 405 -2.11 8.97 0.95
N ALA A 406 -2.94 10.02 0.89
CA ALA A 406 -2.52 11.39 1.16
C ALA A 406 -1.99 11.60 2.59
N GLN A 407 -2.42 10.75 3.53
CA GLN A 407 -1.95 10.70 4.92
C GLN A 407 -0.81 9.68 5.14
N PHE A 408 -0.22 9.14 4.06
CA PHE A 408 0.84 8.13 4.07
C PHE A 408 0.44 6.75 4.65
N ASP A 409 -0.85 6.48 4.84
CA ASP A 409 -1.37 5.16 5.20
C ASP A 409 -1.65 4.32 3.95
N ALA A 410 -0.57 3.97 3.24
CA ALA A 410 -0.67 3.16 2.03
C ALA A 410 -1.30 1.77 2.29
N PRO A 411 -0.97 1.02 3.38
CA PRO A 411 -1.56 -0.29 3.61
C PRO A 411 -3.10 -0.25 3.64
N ASN A 412 -3.69 0.70 4.38
CA ASN A 412 -5.14 0.80 4.42
C ASN A 412 -5.73 1.43 3.16
N ALA A 413 -5.01 2.33 2.47
CA ALA A 413 -5.44 2.84 1.17
C ALA A 413 -5.68 1.72 0.14
N TRP A 414 -4.72 0.78 0.03
CA TRP A 414 -4.87 -0.37 -0.87
C TRP A 414 -5.96 -1.34 -0.41
N ARG A 415 -6.14 -1.54 0.90
CA ARG A 415 -7.27 -2.34 1.42
C ARG A 415 -8.62 -1.72 1.07
N SER A 416 -8.75 -0.39 1.14
CA SER A 416 -9.95 0.31 0.70
C SER A 416 -10.20 0.08 -0.79
N TRP A 417 -9.20 0.29 -1.65
CA TRP A 417 -9.37 0.09 -3.09
C TRP A 417 -9.67 -1.36 -3.47
N ASP A 418 -9.04 -2.33 -2.82
CA ASP A 418 -9.35 -3.75 -2.99
C ASP A 418 -10.80 -4.05 -2.63
N ALA A 419 -11.28 -3.55 -1.49
CA ALA A 419 -12.66 -3.71 -1.05
C ALA A 419 -13.65 -3.13 -2.07
N GLY A 420 -13.46 -1.89 -2.50
CA GLY A 420 -14.35 -1.25 -3.46
C GLY A 420 -14.36 -1.93 -4.83
N ARG A 421 -13.22 -2.40 -5.33
CA ARG A 421 -13.14 -3.16 -6.58
C ARG A 421 -13.77 -4.54 -6.50
N ALA A 422 -13.65 -5.21 -5.35
CA ALA A 422 -14.33 -6.48 -5.13
C ALA A 422 -15.86 -6.31 -5.19
N MET A 423 -16.38 -5.18 -4.69
CA MET A 423 -17.81 -4.88 -4.72
C MET A 423 -18.31 -4.46 -6.09
N ALA A 424 -17.61 -3.53 -6.76
CA ALA A 424 -18.02 -2.93 -8.03
C ALA A 424 -16.84 -2.82 -9.02
N PRO A 425 -16.39 -3.92 -9.64
CA PRO A 425 -15.17 -3.95 -10.45
C PRO A 425 -15.25 -3.11 -11.74
N THR A 426 -16.45 -2.79 -12.22
CA THR A 426 -16.69 -1.98 -13.42
C THR A 426 -16.79 -0.48 -13.13
N LEU A 427 -16.77 -0.09 -11.85
CA LEU A 427 -16.91 1.30 -11.44
C LEU A 427 -15.70 2.13 -11.92
N ARG A 428 -15.97 3.15 -12.75
CA ARG A 428 -14.92 3.93 -13.46
C ARG A 428 -13.97 4.66 -12.52
N GLN A 429 -14.40 4.96 -11.30
CA GLN A 429 -13.66 5.64 -10.24
C GLN A 429 -12.35 4.90 -9.93
N PHE A 430 -12.32 3.57 -10.03
CA PHE A 430 -11.10 2.78 -9.79
C PHE A 430 -10.07 2.82 -10.94
N ARG A 431 -10.38 3.45 -12.09
CA ARG A 431 -9.41 3.58 -13.20
C ARG A 431 -8.12 4.23 -12.76
N LYS A 432 -8.19 5.29 -11.94
CA LYS A 432 -6.99 5.98 -11.41
C LYS A 432 -6.08 5.03 -10.62
N VAL A 433 -6.67 4.12 -9.85
CA VAL A 433 -5.95 3.12 -9.05
C VAL A 433 -5.31 2.09 -9.97
N ASN A 434 -6.03 1.63 -10.99
CA ASN A 434 -5.48 0.70 -11.99
C ASN A 434 -4.31 1.34 -12.77
N ASP A 435 -4.43 2.61 -13.12
CA ASP A 435 -3.34 3.37 -13.76
C ASP A 435 -2.15 3.54 -12.81
N LEU A 436 -2.39 3.70 -11.50
CA LEU A 436 -1.33 3.73 -10.49
C LEU A 436 -0.63 2.38 -10.37
N GLU A 437 -1.35 1.26 -10.33
CA GLU A 437 -0.76 -0.09 -10.35
C GLU A 437 0.13 -0.29 -11.59
N ALA A 438 -0.40 0.06 -12.78
CA ALA A 438 0.34 -0.06 -14.04
C ALA A 438 1.62 0.78 -14.04
N ARG A 439 1.56 2.02 -13.53
CA ARG A 439 2.75 2.87 -13.35
C ARG A 439 3.74 2.26 -12.36
N LEU A 440 3.29 1.73 -11.23
CA LEU A 440 4.18 1.10 -10.26
C LEU A 440 4.90 -0.12 -10.83
N LEU A 441 4.21 -0.94 -11.63
CA LEU A 441 4.82 -2.08 -12.34
C LEU A 441 5.88 -1.62 -13.34
N SER A 442 5.57 -0.57 -14.11
CA SER A 442 6.46 -0.04 -15.14
C SER A 442 7.69 0.67 -14.55
N ASP A 443 7.47 1.53 -13.55
CA ASP A 443 8.49 2.40 -12.99
C ASP A 443 9.36 1.66 -11.96
N TYR A 444 8.80 0.64 -11.29
CA TYR A 444 9.45 -0.09 -10.19
C TYR A 444 9.30 -1.62 -10.31
N PRO A 445 9.64 -2.23 -11.46
CA PRO A 445 9.39 -3.65 -11.73
C PRO A 445 10.08 -4.57 -10.70
N ALA A 446 11.24 -4.17 -10.21
CA ALA A 446 11.99 -4.95 -9.23
C ALA A 446 11.35 -5.00 -7.83
N PHE A 447 10.18 -4.38 -7.58
CA PHE A 447 9.38 -4.70 -6.40
C PHE A 447 8.50 -5.95 -6.60
N PHE A 448 8.19 -6.33 -7.83
CA PHE A 448 7.17 -7.34 -8.10
C PHE A 448 7.74 -8.68 -8.58
N ALA A 449 9.07 -8.78 -8.72
CA ALA A 449 9.78 -9.84 -9.45
C ALA A 449 9.22 -10.04 -10.88
N ASP A 450 9.86 -10.86 -11.72
CA ASP A 450 9.36 -11.16 -13.08
C ASP A 450 8.09 -12.04 -13.05
N GLY A 451 7.08 -11.63 -12.29
CA GLY A 451 5.72 -12.14 -12.43
C GLY A 451 5.25 -11.79 -13.83
N THR A 452 5.16 -12.81 -14.68
CA THR A 452 4.62 -12.74 -16.03
C THR A 452 3.47 -11.72 -16.10
N ALA A 453 3.65 -10.70 -16.94
CA ALA A 453 2.68 -9.65 -17.17
C ALA A 453 1.37 -10.25 -17.70
N GLY A 454 0.45 -10.62 -16.81
CA GLY A 454 -0.74 -11.35 -17.23
C GLY A 454 -2.00 -11.14 -16.41
N GLN A 455 -1.92 -10.77 -15.13
CA GLN A 455 -3.13 -10.55 -14.33
C GLN A 455 -3.04 -9.30 -13.43
N PRO A 456 -4.06 -8.42 -13.45
CA PRO A 456 -4.32 -7.51 -12.34
C PRO A 456 -4.46 -8.30 -11.03
N SER A 457 -4.15 -7.69 -9.88
CA SER A 457 -4.24 -8.32 -8.55
C SER A 457 -5.67 -8.80 -8.19
N THR A 458 -6.64 -8.58 -9.07
CA THR A 458 -8.04 -8.95 -8.94
C THR A 458 -8.46 -9.84 -10.13
N SER A 459 -7.97 -11.08 -10.26
CA SER A 459 -8.57 -11.99 -11.26
C SER A 459 -9.96 -12.42 -10.77
N ARG A 460 -11.05 -12.02 -11.47
CA ARG A 460 -11.54 -12.63 -12.72
C ARG A 460 -12.35 -11.65 -13.62
N PRO A 461 -12.60 -12.03 -14.90
CA PRO A 461 -12.10 -11.37 -16.10
C PRO A 461 -12.91 -10.12 -16.56
N ALA A 462 -12.23 -9.26 -17.32
CA ALA A 462 -12.86 -8.22 -18.12
C ALA A 462 -13.74 -8.86 -19.22
N SER A 463 -15.05 -8.73 -19.07
CA SER A 463 -16.01 -8.93 -20.15
C SER A 463 -15.83 -7.80 -21.17
N SER A 464 -15.29 -8.12 -22.34
CA SER A 464 -15.32 -7.22 -23.49
C SER A 464 -16.72 -7.22 -24.10
N THR A 465 -17.59 -6.34 -23.62
CA THR A 465 -18.80 -5.97 -24.35
C THR A 465 -18.62 -4.55 -24.89
N LYS A 466 -18.46 -4.46 -26.22
CA LYS A 466 -18.71 -3.23 -26.97
C LYS A 466 -20.14 -2.78 -26.63
N MET A 467 -20.30 -1.66 -25.96
CA MET A 467 -21.54 -0.89 -26.00
C MET A 467 -21.30 0.32 -26.90
N GLU A 468 -21.86 0.22 -28.10
CA GLU A 468 -22.15 1.37 -28.95
C GLU A 468 -23.22 2.24 -28.27
N GLY A 469 -22.98 3.56 -28.34
CA GLY A 469 -23.97 4.63 -28.27
C GLY A 469 -25.00 4.61 -27.13
N SER A 470 -24.86 5.50 -26.15
CA SER A 470 -25.94 6.44 -25.82
C SER A 470 -25.52 7.50 -24.81
N THR A 471 -25.68 8.75 -25.26
CA THR A 471 -25.88 10.04 -24.57
C THR A 471 -25.34 10.25 -23.15
N ASN A 472 -24.32 11.13 -23.10
CA ASN A 472 -23.91 11.87 -21.92
C ASN A 472 -25.04 12.78 -21.43
N LEU A 473 -25.17 12.91 -20.12
CA LEU A 473 -25.64 14.13 -19.46
C LEU A 473 -24.51 14.63 -18.54
N PRO A 474 -24.43 15.95 -18.33
CA PRO A 474 -23.20 16.72 -18.08
C PRO A 474 -22.43 16.38 -16.80
#